data_AF-A0A099MGC8-F1
#
_entry.id   AF-A0A099MGC8-F1
#
_cell.length_a   1.000
_cell.length_b   1.000
_cell.length_c   1.000
_cell.angle_alpha   90.00
_cell.angle_beta   90.00
_cell.angle_gamma   90.00
#
_symmetry.space_group_name_H-M   'P 1'
#
loop_
_entity.id
_entity.type
_entity.pdbx_description
1 polymer ?
#
loop_
_entity_poly.entity_id
_entity_poly.type
_entity_poly.pdbx_seq_one_letter_code
_entity_poly.pdbx_strand_id
1 'polypeptide(L)'
;MDSDKEAWTLHDTCRTLATRLNELGVAPYVVEQLLGHSLGGVMAIYNRSQYLPEKREALTMWLEHLDIMTNKTNNVTSIISSKRTA
;
A
#
# COMPACT_ATOMS: atom_id res chain seq x y z
N MET A 1 32.35 5.30 -4.59
CA MET A 1 31.22 6.24 -4.66
C MET A 1 30.01 5.52 -4.09
N ASP A 2 30.01 5.27 -2.79
CA ASP A 2 28.89 4.68 -2.05
C ASP A 2 28.79 5.51 -0.77
N SER A 3 28.27 6.72 -0.94
CA SER A 3 27.97 7.62 0.18
C SER A 3 26.45 7.66 0.29
N ASP A 4 25.98 7.44 1.52
CA ASP A 4 24.70 7.93 2.04
C ASP A 4 23.44 7.12 1.64
N LYS A 5 23.36 5.86 2.08
CA LYS A 5 22.04 5.26 2.39
C LYS A 5 21.66 5.70 3.80
N GLU A 6 20.79 6.69 3.89
CA GLU A 6 20.17 7.12 5.15
C GLU A 6 19.56 5.91 5.89
N ALA A 7 19.74 5.84 7.21
CA ALA A 7 19.25 4.71 7.99
C ALA A 7 17.72 4.70 8.04
N TRP A 8 17.12 3.52 7.93
CA TRP A 8 15.66 3.37 8.00
C TRP A 8 15.13 3.74 9.39
N THR A 9 14.07 4.53 9.42
CA THR A 9 13.44 5.05 10.64
C THR A 9 11.95 4.67 10.69
N LEU A 10 11.30 4.91 11.83
CA LEU A 10 9.85 4.71 11.94
C LEU A 10 9.07 5.57 10.91
N HIS A 11 9.56 6.76 10.56
CA HIS A 11 8.92 7.62 9.56
C HIS A 11 8.83 6.96 8.18
N ASP A 12 9.77 6.07 7.85
CA ASP A 12 9.75 5.32 6.60
C ASP A 12 8.55 4.38 6.47
N THR A 13 7.96 3.93 7.60
CA THR A 13 6.71 3.15 7.56
C THR A 13 5.57 3.97 6.99
N CYS A 14 5.42 5.23 7.43
CA CYS A 14 4.42 6.16 6.94
C CYS A 14 4.67 6.53 5.48
N ARG A 15 5.94 6.78 5.09
CA ARG A 15 6.31 7.03 3.69
C ARG A 15 5.93 5.85 2.78
N THR A 16 6.27 4.64 3.21
CA THR A 16 5.97 3.41 2.47
C THR A 16 4.47 3.21 2.31
N LEU A 17 3.71 3.33 3.40
CA LEU A 17 2.25 3.20 3.39
C LEU A 17 1.61 4.21 2.41
N ALA A 18 2.03 5.48 2.50
CA ALA A 18 1.50 6.54 1.66
C ALA A 18 1.74 6.28 0.17
N THR A 19 2.97 5.93 -0.20
CA THR A 19 3.31 5.60 -1.59
C THR A 19 2.49 4.43 -2.09
N ARG A 20 2.44 3.32 -1.33
CA ARG A 20 1.72 2.11 -1.77
C ARG A 20 0.21 2.31 -1.89
N LEU A 21 -0.42 2.99 -0.94
CA LEU A 21 -1.86 3.27 -1.03
C LEU A 21 -2.21 4.17 -2.23
N ASN A 22 -1.37 5.16 -2.54
CA ASN A 22 -1.56 5.98 -3.73
C ASN A 22 -1.38 5.15 -5.03
N GLU A 23 -0.40 4.24 -5.09
CA GLU A 23 -0.22 3.32 -6.22
C GLU A 23 -1.41 2.35 -6.38
N LEU A 24 -2.05 1.96 -5.28
CA LEU A 24 -3.28 1.16 -5.27
C LEU A 24 -4.54 1.97 -5.64
N GLY A 25 -4.39 3.27 -5.93
CA GLY A 25 -5.49 4.13 -6.39
C GLY A 25 -6.34 4.74 -5.28
N VAL A 26 -5.91 4.66 -4.01
CA VAL A 26 -6.59 5.33 -2.90
C VAL A 26 -6.46 6.85 -3.08
N ALA A 27 -7.56 7.57 -2.88
CA ALA A 27 -7.58 9.02 -3.04
C ALA A 27 -6.58 9.70 -2.06
N PRO A 28 -5.78 10.68 -2.51
CA PRO A 28 -4.72 11.28 -1.69
C PRO A 28 -5.22 11.87 -0.36
N TYR A 29 -6.40 12.50 -0.34
CA TYR A 29 -6.96 13.07 0.89
C TYR A 29 -7.36 11.99 1.92
N VAL A 30 -7.67 10.77 1.49
CA VAL A 30 -7.92 9.63 2.40
C VAL A 30 -6.59 9.17 3.00
N VAL A 31 -5.54 9.07 2.18
CA VAL A 31 -4.18 8.74 2.63
C VAL A 31 -3.66 9.76 3.64
N GLU A 32 -3.76 11.07 3.34
CA GLU A 32 -3.36 12.13 4.27
C GLU A 32 -4.09 12.03 5.61
N GLN A 33 -5.40 11.77 5.59
CA GLN A 33 -6.16 11.58 6.83
C GLN A 33 -5.78 10.29 7.58
N LEU A 34 -5.36 9.21 6.90
CA LEU A 34 -4.83 8.00 7.54
C LEU A 34 -3.48 8.26 8.23
N LEU A 35 -2.65 9.13 7.65
CA LEU A 35 -1.39 9.58 8.23
C LEU A 35 -1.58 10.58 9.40
N GLY A 36 -2.82 11.00 9.67
CA GLY A 36 -3.12 12.00 10.67
C GLY A 36 -2.72 13.42 10.25
N HIS A 37 -2.44 13.64 8.97
CA HIS A 37 -2.09 14.95 8.45
C HIS A 37 -3.34 15.83 8.33
N SER A 38 -3.12 17.13 8.49
CA SER A 38 -4.15 18.13 8.17
C SER A 38 -4.20 18.33 6.66
N LEU A 39 -5.41 18.34 6.09
CA LEU A 39 -5.59 18.69 4.69
C LEU A 39 -5.21 20.15 4.44
N GLY A 40 -4.63 20.43 3.26
CA GLY A 40 -4.23 21.78 2.86
C GLY A 40 -5.32 22.55 2.10
N GLY A 41 -5.15 23.87 2.01
CA GLY A 41 -5.94 24.75 1.15
C GLY A 41 -7.45 24.75 1.44
N VAL A 42 -8.26 24.85 0.38
CA VAL A 42 -9.72 24.92 0.46
C VAL A 42 -10.33 23.66 1.10
N MET A 43 -9.69 22.50 0.93
CA MET A 43 -10.15 21.26 1.56
C MET A 43 -10.13 21.35 3.09
N ALA A 44 -9.15 22.03 3.69
CA ALA A 44 -9.09 22.23 5.15
C ALA A 44 -10.32 22.98 5.70
N ILE A 45 -10.91 23.85 4.89
CA ILE A 45 -12.02 24.73 5.28
C ILE A 45 -13.35 23.96 5.23
N TYR A 46 -13.60 23.27 4.12
CA TYR A 46 -14.90 22.68 3.81
C TYR A 46 -14.98 21.17 4.01
N ASN A 47 -13.86 20.45 3.95
CA ASN A 47 -13.88 18.99 4.07
C ASN A 47 -13.91 18.58 5.55
N ARG A 48 -15.12 18.40 6.08
CA ARG A 48 -15.37 17.94 7.45
C ARG A 48 -15.62 16.43 7.54
N SER A 49 -15.58 15.72 6.41
CA SER A 49 -15.82 14.27 6.38
C SER A 49 -14.62 13.53 6.98
N GLN A 50 -14.92 12.46 7.72
CA GLN A 50 -13.92 11.55 8.27
C GLN A 50 -13.57 10.40 7.33
N TYR A 51 -14.36 10.20 6.25
CA TYR A 51 -14.17 9.14 5.26
C TYR A 51 -13.92 7.74 5.86
N LEU A 52 -14.66 7.39 6.92
CA LEU A 52 -14.46 6.11 7.61
C LEU A 52 -14.64 4.90 6.68
N PRO A 53 -15.63 4.86 5.76
CA PRO A 53 -15.76 3.77 4.80
C PRO A 53 -14.54 3.62 3.90
N GLU A 54 -14.05 4.73 3.33
CA GLU A 54 -12.91 4.76 2.40
C GLU A 54 -11.60 4.45 3.12
N LYS A 55 -11.43 4.94 4.36
CA LYS A 55 -10.29 4.58 5.21
C LYS A 55 -10.25 3.09 5.51
N ARG A 56 -11.41 2.49 5.82
CA ARG A 56 -11.52 1.05 6.05
C ARG A 56 -11.13 0.30 4.77
N GLU A 57 -11.66 0.70 3.62
CA GLU A 57 -11.35 0.08 2.34
C GLU A 57 -9.86 0.17 1.99
N ALA A 58 -9.25 1.35 2.17
CA ALA A 58 -7.82 1.55 1.97
C ALA A 58 -6.98 0.64 2.89
N LEU A 59 -7.34 0.51 4.17
CA LEU A 59 -6.66 -0.40 5.09
C LEU A 59 -6.87 -1.88 4.72
N THR A 60 -8.05 -2.24 4.20
CA THR A 60 -8.29 -3.59 3.66
C THR A 60 -7.37 -3.88 2.47
N MET A 61 -7.29 -2.97 1.49
CA MET A 61 -6.36 -3.10 0.35
C MET A 61 -4.91 -3.23 0.82
N TRP A 62 -4.53 -2.47 1.86
CA TRP A 62 -3.19 -2.56 2.44
C TRP A 62 -2.90 -3.94 3.04
N LEU A 63 -3.85 -4.49 3.80
CA LEU A 63 -3.72 -5.83 4.38
C LEU A 63 -3.63 -6.91 3.29
N GLU A 64 -4.45 -6.82 2.24
CA GLU A 64 -4.39 -7.74 1.09
C GLU A 64 -3.03 -7.65 0.38
N HIS A 65 -2.52 -6.44 0.19
CA HIS A 65 -1.19 -6.23 -0.40
C HIS A 65 -0.09 -6.88 0.43
N LEU A 66 -0.12 -6.68 1.76
CA LEU A 66 0.84 -7.30 2.67
C LEU A 66 0.73 -8.82 2.67
N ASP A 67 -0.50 -9.35 2.67
CA ASP A 67 -0.73 -10.79 2.64
C ASP A 67 -0.09 -11.44 1.41
N ILE A 68 -0.25 -10.83 0.23
CA ILE A 68 0.40 -11.26 -1.02
C ILE A 68 1.93 -11.23 -0.89
N MET A 69 2.50 -10.21 -0.24
CA MET A 69 3.95 -10.10 -0.06
C MET A 69 4.52 -11.10 0.95
N THR A 70 3.75 -11.43 1.99
CA THR A 70 4.19 -12.33 3.06
C THR A 70 3.90 -13.80 2.77
N ASN A 71 2.83 -14.09 2.04
CA ASN A 71 2.49 -15.45 1.62
C ASN A 71 3.36 -15.86 0.44
N LYS A 72 4.46 -16.56 0.74
CA LYS A 72 5.21 -17.39 -0.23
C LYS A 72 4.30 -18.50 -0.76
N THR A 73 3.35 -18.17 -1.62
CA THR A 73 2.79 -19.18 -2.50
C THR A 73 3.85 -19.44 -3.56
N ASN A 74 4.33 -20.69 -3.62
CA ASN A 74 5.28 -21.12 -4.63
C ASN A 74 4.69 -20.82 -6.02
N ASN A 75 5.14 -19.76 -6.68
CA ASN A 75 4.75 -19.37 -8.04
C ASN A 75 5.31 -20.35 -9.11
N VAL A 76 5.64 -21.58 -8.70
CA VAL A 76 6.22 -22.62 -9.55
C VAL A 76 5.30 -23.83 -9.47
N THR A 77 4.54 -24.05 -10.55
CA THR A 77 3.85 -25.31 -10.80
C THR A 77 4.71 -26.15 -11.73
N SER A 78 5.06 -27.37 -11.32
CA SER A 78 5.75 -28.32 -12.21
C SER A 78 4.80 -28.69 -13.34
N ILE A 79 5.10 -28.24 -14.56
CA ILE A 79 4.42 -28.73 -15.76
C ILE A 79 4.90 -30.18 -15.94
N ILE A 80 4.11 -31.13 -15.46
CA ILE A 80 4.38 -32.55 -15.71
C ILE A 80 4.23 -32.72 -17.22
N SER A 81 5.36 -32.91 -17.91
CA SER A 81 5.40 -33.21 -19.35
C SER A 81 4.56 -34.45 -19.60
N SER A 82 3.37 -34.27 -20.16
CA SER A 82 2.51 -35.38 -20.56
C SER A 82 3.31 -36.27 -21.51
N LYS A 83 3.53 -37.53 -21.10
CA LYS A 83 4.23 -38.49 -21.95
C LYS A 83 3.40 -38.65 -23.22
N ARG A 84 4.00 -38.29 -24.36
CA ARG A 84 3.50 -38.60 -25.69
C ARG A 84 3.39 -40.12 -25.79
N THR A 85 2.18 -40.66 -25.73
CA THR A 85 1.94 -42.08 -26.00
C THR A 85 1.77 -42.30 -27.49
N ALA A 86 2.69 -43.13 -28.01
CA ALA A 86 2.73 -43.93 -29.24
C ALA A 86 2.13 -43.35 -30.52
#